data_AF-A0A249SNB3-F1
#
_entry.id   AF-A0A249SNB3-F1
#
_cell.length_a   1.000
_cell.length_b   1.000
_cell.length_c   1.000
_cell.angle_alpha   90.00
_cell.angle_beta   90.00
_cell.angle_gamma   90.00
#
_symmetry.space_group_name_H-M   'P 1'
#
loop_
_entity.id
_entity.type
_entity.pdbx_description
1 polymer ?
#
loop_
_entity_poly.entity_id
_entity_poly.type
_entity_poly.pdbx_seq_one_letter_code
_entity_poly.pdbx_strand_id
1 'polypeptide(L)'
;MPWKIVKTEKEVVVTQDELGSFKLKDEAITEAKNLAREFKLIARIYDSKDNTHSSEEMTIDYTSFFNSKEIHERSLSELKLAKAEVNVAKLELEQRKKELKSNKVEFEKPAFKMKVKNAKTRFKKAKLNLKAAEKRVKLQEKKEN
;
A
#
# COMPACT_ATOMS: atom_id res chain seq x y z
N MET A 1 -12.68 -25.96 -23.37
CA MET A 1 -12.98 -26.52 -22.04
C MET A 1 -13.50 -25.41 -21.15
N PRO A 2 -14.46 -25.65 -20.25
CA PRO A 2 -14.92 -24.63 -19.31
C PRO A 2 -13.83 -24.31 -18.28
N TRP A 3 -14.00 -23.17 -17.61
CA TRP A 3 -13.10 -22.62 -16.60
C TRP A 3 -13.67 -22.83 -15.21
N LYS A 4 -12.80 -23.19 -14.27
CA LYS A 4 -13.10 -23.46 -12.88
C LYS A 4 -12.32 -22.50 -12.00
N ILE A 5 -12.97 -22.06 -10.93
CA ILE A 5 -12.37 -21.22 -9.89
C ILE A 5 -12.33 -22.04 -8.62
N VAL A 6 -11.15 -22.14 -8.01
CA VAL A 6 -10.95 -22.81 -6.71
C VAL A 6 -10.37 -21.81 -5.75
N LYS A 7 -11.11 -21.51 -4.67
CA LYS A 7 -10.60 -20.73 -3.55
C LYS A 7 -9.91 -21.67 -2.56
N THR A 8 -8.67 -21.36 -2.21
CA THR A 8 -7.96 -21.95 -1.06
C THR A 8 -7.80 -20.90 0.05
N GLU A 9 -7.17 -21.28 1.16
CA GLU A 9 -6.88 -20.34 2.26
C GLU A 9 -5.91 -19.22 1.87
N LYS A 10 -5.08 -19.43 0.82
CA LYS A 10 -3.99 -18.51 0.46
C LYS A 10 -4.17 -17.86 -0.92
N GLU A 11 -4.92 -18.50 -1.81
CA GLU A 11 -5.02 -18.08 -3.20
C GLU A 11 -6.33 -18.51 -3.86
N VAL A 12 -6.70 -17.79 -4.91
CA VAL A 12 -7.80 -18.11 -5.81
C VAL A 12 -7.19 -18.59 -7.13
N VAL A 13 -7.44 -19.84 -7.49
CA VAL A 13 -6.86 -20.47 -8.67
C VAL A 13 -7.90 -20.57 -9.78
N VAL A 14 -7.52 -20.16 -10.99
CA VAL A 14 -8.32 -20.26 -12.20
C VAL A 14 -7.66 -21.24 -13.15
N THR A 15 -8.36 -22.32 -13.48
CA THR A 15 -7.87 -23.43 -14.34
C THR A 15 -8.97 -23.88 -15.30
N GLN A 16 -8.59 -24.49 -16.43
CA GLN A 16 -9.54 -25.19 -17.29
C GLN A 16 -9.84 -26.58 -16.73
N ASP A 17 -11.12 -26.95 -16.65
CA ASP A 17 -11.61 -28.24 -16.13
C ASP A 17 -12.93 -28.57 -16.85
N GLU A 18 -13.19 -29.84 -17.14
CA GLU A 18 -14.43 -30.31 -17.77
C GLU A 18 -15.67 -30.01 -16.91
N LEU A 19 -15.49 -29.93 -15.58
CA LEU A 19 -16.52 -29.55 -14.61
C LEU A 19 -16.54 -28.05 -14.27
N GLY A 20 -15.91 -27.22 -15.10
CA GLY A 20 -15.85 -25.77 -14.90
C GLY A 20 -17.21 -25.08 -15.03
N SER A 21 -17.44 -24.07 -14.18
CA SER A 21 -18.69 -23.30 -14.15
C SER A 21 -18.75 -22.17 -15.18
N PHE A 22 -17.60 -21.75 -15.73
CA PHE A 22 -17.51 -20.57 -16.61
C PHE A 22 -17.17 -20.98 -18.05
N LYS A 23 -17.92 -20.47 -19.03
CA LYS A 23 -17.66 -20.77 -20.45
C LYS A 23 -16.55 -19.88 -21.02
N LEU A 24 -16.49 -18.62 -20.57
CA LEU A 24 -15.52 -17.64 -21.02
C LEU A 24 -14.42 -17.43 -19.98
N LYS A 25 -13.18 -17.31 -20.47
CA LYS A 25 -12.00 -17.03 -19.64
C LYS A 25 -12.15 -15.71 -18.88
N ASP A 26 -12.63 -14.67 -19.56
CA ASP A 26 -12.75 -13.32 -18.99
C ASP A 26 -13.77 -13.25 -17.85
N GLU A 27 -14.85 -14.03 -17.94
CA GLU A 27 -15.84 -14.16 -16.86
C GLU A 27 -15.22 -14.83 -15.63
N ALA A 28 -14.49 -15.94 -15.84
CA ALA A 28 -13.81 -16.65 -14.76
C ALA A 28 -12.74 -15.79 -14.08
N ILE A 29 -11.98 -15.01 -14.87
CA ILE A 29 -10.97 -14.08 -14.35
C ILE A 29 -11.63 -12.96 -13.55
N THR A 30 -12.74 -12.40 -14.04
CA THR A 30 -13.45 -11.31 -13.36
C THR A 30 -13.96 -11.77 -12.00
N GLU A 31 -14.55 -12.96 -11.93
CA GLU A 31 -15.05 -13.52 -10.68
C GLU A 31 -13.91 -13.92 -9.72
N ALA A 32 -12.82 -14.47 -10.25
CA ALA A 32 -11.64 -14.76 -9.45
C ALA A 32 -11.01 -13.48 -8.86
N LYS A 33 -11.02 -12.36 -9.59
CA LYS A 33 -10.59 -11.05 -9.08
C LYS A 33 -11.52 -10.54 -7.97
N ASN A 34 -12.82 -10.72 -8.10
CA ASN A 34 -13.80 -10.35 -7.07
C ASN A 34 -13.57 -11.15 -5.78
N LEU A 35 -13.43 -12.48 -5.90
CA LEU A 35 -13.14 -13.38 -4.78
C LEU A 35 -11.78 -13.08 -4.13
N ALA A 36 -10.74 -12.85 -4.93
CA ALA A 36 -9.42 -12.48 -4.44
C ALA A 36 -9.45 -11.15 -3.67
N ARG A 37 -10.25 -10.18 -4.13
CA ARG A 37 -10.45 -8.90 -3.43
C ARG A 37 -11.17 -9.09 -2.09
N GLU A 38 -12.30 -9.81 -2.09
CA GLU A 38 -13.11 -10.04 -0.88
C GLU A 38 -12.29 -10.68 0.24
N PHE A 39 -11.47 -11.67 -0.11
CA PHE A 39 -10.69 -12.43 0.86
C PHE A 39 -9.22 -11.99 1.00
N LYS A 40 -8.80 -10.92 0.30
CA LYS A 40 -7.40 -10.43 0.26
C LYS A 40 -6.40 -11.53 -0.09
N LEU A 41 -6.70 -12.30 -1.13
CA LEU A 41 -5.92 -13.44 -1.61
C LEU A 41 -5.25 -13.12 -2.95
N ILE A 42 -4.23 -13.89 -3.31
CA ILE A 42 -3.60 -13.80 -4.64
C ILE A 42 -4.43 -14.63 -5.62
N ALA A 43 -4.77 -14.07 -6.78
CA ALA A 43 -5.36 -14.85 -7.87
C ALA A 43 -4.25 -15.39 -8.79
N ARG A 44 -4.26 -16.69 -9.08
CA ARG A 44 -3.36 -17.32 -10.06
C ARG A 44 -4.17 -17.88 -11.21
N ILE A 45 -3.80 -17.52 -12.42
CA ILE A 45 -4.45 -17.99 -13.64
C ILE A 45 -3.47 -18.90 -14.37
N TYR A 46 -3.90 -20.12 -14.63
CA TYR A 46 -3.14 -21.10 -15.40
C TYR A 46 -3.84 -21.32 -16.74
N ASP A 47 -3.11 -21.17 -17.84
CA ASP A 47 -3.58 -21.62 -19.15
C ASP A 47 -3.22 -23.08 -19.33
N SER A 48 -4.17 -23.89 -19.79
CA SER A 48 -3.87 -25.25 -20.23
C SER A 48 -3.56 -25.20 -21.71
N LYS A 49 -2.33 -24.83 -22.07
CA LYS A 49 -1.80 -25.14 -23.41
C LYS A 49 -1.04 -26.44 -23.32
N ASP A 50 -1.68 -27.49 -23.84
CA ASP A 50 -1.12 -28.81 -24.15
C ASP A 50 -0.29 -29.50 -23.05
N ASN A 51 -0.97 -30.39 -22.34
CA ASN A 51 -0.53 -31.76 -22.06
C ASN A 51 0.86 -32.03 -21.46
N THR A 52 1.47 -31.13 -20.67
CA THR A 52 2.36 -31.62 -19.59
C THR A 52 2.70 -30.63 -18.47
N HIS A 53 2.59 -29.32 -18.61
CA HIS A 53 2.88 -28.41 -17.50
C HIS A 53 1.97 -27.18 -17.57
N SER A 54 1.10 -27.00 -16.57
CA SER A 54 0.31 -25.77 -16.41
C SER A 54 1.27 -24.60 -16.17
N SER A 55 1.57 -23.82 -17.20
CA SER A 55 2.36 -22.61 -17.04
C SER A 55 1.50 -21.54 -16.36
N GLU A 56 1.96 -21.01 -15.22
CA GLU A 56 1.37 -19.84 -14.58
C GLU A 56 1.40 -18.68 -15.58
N GLU A 57 0.23 -18.29 -16.09
CA GLU A 57 0.11 -17.26 -17.12
C GLU A 57 0.06 -15.87 -16.48
N MET A 58 -0.59 -15.77 -15.32
CA MET A 58 -0.77 -14.50 -14.64
C MET A 58 -0.93 -14.70 -13.13
N THR A 59 -0.01 -14.11 -12.37
CA THR A 59 -0.17 -13.91 -10.93
C THR A 59 -0.72 -12.52 -10.68
N ILE A 60 -1.77 -12.46 -9.90
CA ILE A 60 -2.54 -11.27 -9.66
C ILE A 60 -2.64 -11.05 -8.15
N ASP A 61 -1.95 -10.02 -7.66
CA ASP A 61 -2.04 -9.61 -6.25
C ASP A 61 -3.33 -8.80 -6.04
N TYR A 62 -4.09 -9.05 -4.97
CA TYR A 62 -5.28 -8.26 -4.60
C TYR A 62 -4.98 -6.76 -4.44
N THR A 63 -3.72 -6.39 -4.21
CA THR A 63 -3.28 -4.98 -4.17
C THR A 63 -3.19 -4.32 -5.55
N SER A 64 -3.28 -5.08 -6.64
CA SER A 64 -3.18 -4.59 -8.02
C SER A 64 -4.51 -4.07 -8.61
N PHE A 65 -5.64 -4.26 -7.92
CA PHE A 65 -6.96 -3.77 -8.39
C PHE A 65 -7.74 -2.97 -7.34
N PHE A 66 -7.07 -2.07 -6.64
CA PHE A 66 -7.83 -1.09 -5.86
C PHE A 66 -8.75 -0.31 -6.81
N ASN A 67 -10.05 -0.32 -6.52
CA ASN A 67 -11.01 0.53 -7.21
C ASN A 67 -10.76 2.01 -6.81
N SER A 68 -11.34 2.97 -7.56
CA SER A 68 -11.12 4.40 -7.29
C SER A 68 -11.38 4.77 -5.83
N LYS A 69 -12.45 4.22 -5.24
CA LYS A 69 -12.82 4.43 -3.84
C LYS A 69 -11.77 3.91 -2.86
N GLU A 70 -11.23 2.71 -3.07
CA GLU A 70 -10.18 2.12 -2.24
C GLU A 70 -8.86 2.92 -2.35
N ILE A 71 -8.53 3.39 -3.55
CA ILE A 71 -7.38 4.28 -3.77
C ILE A 71 -7.56 5.60 -3.03
N HIS A 72 -8.77 6.15 -3.06
CA HIS A 72 -9.12 7.39 -2.38
C HIS A 72 -9.05 7.21 -0.85
N GLU A 73 -9.66 6.17 -0.28
CA GLU A 73 -9.62 5.85 1.15
C GLU A 73 -8.18 5.63 1.67
N ARG A 74 -7.36 4.94 0.88
CA ARG A 74 -5.92 4.80 1.17
C ARG A 74 -5.21 6.14 1.17
N SER A 75 -5.48 6.99 0.18
CA SER A 75 -4.88 8.33 0.08
C SER A 75 -5.25 9.21 1.29
N LEU A 76 -6.49 9.13 1.76
CA LEU A 76 -6.94 9.80 2.99
C LEU A 76 -6.25 9.26 4.24
N SER A 77 -6.05 7.94 4.32
CA SER A 77 -5.33 7.30 5.44
C SER A 77 -3.87 7.72 5.47
N GLU A 78 -3.20 7.74 4.32
CA GLU A 78 -1.83 8.25 4.18
C GLU A 78 -1.73 9.72 4.59
N LEU A 79 -2.72 10.55 4.25
CA LEU A 79 -2.79 11.95 4.68
C LEU A 79 -2.89 12.07 6.21
N LYS A 80 -3.73 11.26 6.86
CA LYS A 80 -3.84 11.24 8.33
C LYS A 80 -2.51 10.86 8.99
N LEU A 81 -1.85 9.81 8.49
CA LEU A 81 -0.53 9.38 8.97
C LEU A 81 0.52 10.46 8.80
N ALA A 82 0.55 11.14 7.65
CA ALA A 82 1.50 12.23 7.40
C ALA A 82 1.28 13.42 8.35
N LYS A 83 0.03 13.76 8.67
CA LYS A 83 -0.29 14.79 9.68
C LYS A 83 0.23 14.40 11.06
N ALA A 84 0.01 13.15 11.46
CA ALA A 84 0.51 12.63 12.73
C ALA A 84 2.05 12.68 12.81
N GLU A 85 2.75 12.27 11.75
CA GLU A 85 4.22 12.29 11.69
C GLU A 85 4.78 13.72 11.79
N VAL A 86 4.12 14.72 11.18
CA VAL A 86 4.50 16.13 11.34
C VAL A 86 4.40 16.57 12.81
N ASN A 87 3.34 16.17 13.51
CA ASN A 87 3.15 16.50 14.92
C ASN A 87 4.20 15.83 15.80
N VAL A 88 4.46 14.52 15.59
CA VAL A 88 5.50 13.78 16.31
C VAL A 88 6.87 14.42 16.08
N ALA A 89 7.26 14.69 14.83
CA ALA A 89 8.54 15.32 14.51
C ALA A 89 8.66 16.75 15.08
N LYS A 90 7.54 17.50 15.18
CA LYS A 90 7.51 18.81 15.83
C LYS A 90 7.79 18.69 17.33
N LEU A 91 7.11 17.77 18.01
CA LEU A 91 7.32 17.52 19.44
C LEU A 91 8.75 17.06 19.73
N GLU A 92 9.31 16.16 18.92
CA GLU A 92 10.70 15.72 19.01
C GLU A 92 11.67 16.91 18.88
N LEU A 93 11.46 17.79 17.90
CA LEU A 93 12.30 18.97 17.71
C LEU A 93 12.26 19.91 18.92
N GLU A 94 11.07 20.17 19.48
CA GLU A 94 10.94 21.01 20.68
C GLU A 94 11.59 20.35 21.90
N GLN A 95 11.46 19.03 22.05
CA GLN A 95 12.15 18.29 23.10
C GLN A 95 13.67 18.40 22.99
N ARG A 96 14.26 18.18 21.80
CA ARG A 96 15.72 18.29 21.61
C ARG A 96 16.24 19.72 21.83
N LYS A 97 15.45 20.74 21.49
CA LYS A 97 15.79 22.13 21.82
C LYS A 97 15.78 22.37 23.33
N LYS A 98 14.80 21.82 24.06
CA LYS A 98 14.75 21.92 25.52
C LYS A 98 15.95 21.22 26.16
N GLU A 99 16.28 20.00 25.74
CA GLU A 99 17.46 19.26 26.21
C GLU A 99 18.76 20.06 26.03
N LEU A 100 18.96 20.66 24.85
CA LEU A 100 20.13 21.52 24.59
C LEU A 100 20.18 22.74 25.52
N LYS A 101 19.04 23.35 25.83
CA LYS A 101 18.96 24.52 26.72
C LYS A 101 19.16 24.14 28.19
N SER A 102 18.64 22.99 28.62
CA SER A 102 18.76 22.51 30.00
C SER A 102 20.12 21.91 30.30
N ASN A 103 20.87 21.50 29.27
CA ASN A 103 22.19 20.92 29.46
C ASN A 103 23.22 21.96 29.91
N LYS A 104 23.82 21.74 31.09
CA LYS A 104 24.86 22.57 31.67
C LYS A 104 26.28 22.10 31.32
N VAL A 105 26.42 20.91 30.73
CA VAL A 105 27.71 20.27 30.46
C VAL A 105 28.22 20.68 29.07
N GLU A 106 29.33 21.45 29.03
CA GLU A 106 29.82 22.07 27.80
C GLU A 106 30.27 21.04 26.74
N PHE A 107 30.96 19.97 27.15
CA PHE A 107 31.49 18.97 26.21
C PHE A 107 30.38 18.18 25.51
N GLU A 108 29.17 18.12 26.07
CA GLU A 108 28.03 17.42 25.49
C GLU A 108 27.21 18.30 24.53
N LYS A 109 27.35 19.63 24.61
CA LYS A 109 26.60 20.57 23.76
C LYS A 109 26.72 20.28 22.25
N PRO A 110 27.89 19.89 21.69
CA PRO A 110 27.99 19.50 20.29
C PRO A 110 27.05 18.33 19.92
N ALA A 111 26.94 17.31 20.79
CA ALA A 111 26.06 16.17 20.56
C ALA A 111 24.58 16.59 20.59
N PHE A 112 24.18 17.44 21.53
CA PHE A 112 22.81 17.98 21.58
C PHE A 112 22.48 18.88 20.39
N LYS A 113 23.44 19.71 19.91
CA LYS A 113 23.28 20.48 18.68
C LYS A 113 23.05 19.57 17.47
N MET A 114 23.77 18.45 17.39
CA MET A 114 23.55 17.45 16.34
C MET A 114 22.16 16.82 16.43
N LYS A 115 21.70 16.44 17.63
CA LYS A 115 20.33 15.94 17.86
C LYS A 115 19.27 16.93 17.37
N VAL A 116 19.42 18.22 17.67
CA VAL A 116 18.50 19.27 17.18
C VAL A 116 18.53 19.38 15.65
N LYS A 117 19.72 19.33 15.04
CA LYS A 117 19.86 19.37 13.57
C LYS A 117 19.14 18.18 12.92
N ASN A 118 19.30 16.97 13.45
CA ASN A 118 18.65 15.77 12.94
C ASN A 118 17.12 15.86 13.08
N ALA A 119 16.61 16.27 14.24
CA ALA A 119 15.17 16.48 14.45
C ALA A 119 14.60 17.55 13.50
N LYS A 120 15.36 18.62 13.21
CA LYS A 120 14.96 19.67 12.25
C LYS A 120 14.87 19.10 10.83
N THR A 121 15.82 18.24 10.42
CA THR A 121 15.77 17.55 9.13
C THR A 121 14.57 16.62 9.03
N ARG A 122 14.31 15.81 10.06
CA ARG A 122 13.12 14.94 10.14
C ARG A 122 11.83 15.74 9.99
N PHE A 123 11.70 16.85 10.72
CA PHE A 123 10.54 17.72 10.65
C PHE A 123 10.31 18.31 9.24
N LYS A 124 11.38 18.72 8.56
CA LYS A 124 11.30 19.17 7.16
C LYS A 124 10.83 18.04 6.24
N LYS A 125 11.36 16.82 6.39
CA LYS A 125 10.95 15.64 5.61
C LYS A 125 9.47 15.31 5.85
N ALA A 126 9.01 15.31 7.09
CA ALA A 126 7.62 15.09 7.44
C ALA A 126 6.68 16.10 6.75
N LYS A 127 7.06 17.39 6.73
CA LYS A 127 6.29 18.43 6.01
C LYS A 127 6.24 18.19 4.50
N LEU A 128 7.33 17.75 3.89
CA LEU A 128 7.35 17.43 2.45
C LEU A 128 6.43 16.23 2.16
N ASN A 129 6.47 15.19 3.00
CA ASN A 129 5.58 14.04 2.88
C ASN A 129 4.10 14.42 3.02
N LEU A 130 3.78 15.31 3.97
CA LEU A 130 2.41 15.84 4.12
C LEU A 130 1.94 16.55 2.84
N LYS A 131 2.77 17.45 2.27
CA LYS A 131 2.43 18.12 1.01
C LYS A 131 2.22 17.14 -0.15
N ALA A 132 3.03 16.08 -0.22
CA ALA A 132 2.89 15.04 -1.24
C ALA A 132 1.58 14.26 -1.07
N ALA A 133 1.21 13.91 0.16
CA ALA A 133 -0.06 13.26 0.47
C ALA A 133 -1.26 14.14 0.13
N GLU A 134 -1.22 15.44 0.48
CA GLU A 134 -2.25 16.42 0.11
C GLU A 134 -2.41 16.53 -1.40
N LYS A 135 -1.30 16.55 -2.16
CA LYS A 135 -1.34 16.55 -3.62
C LYS A 135 -1.97 15.27 -4.18
N ARG A 136 -1.67 14.11 -3.59
CA ARG A 136 -2.23 12.81 -4.00
C ARG A 136 -3.75 12.78 -3.84
N VAL A 137 -4.26 13.22 -2.70
CA VAL A 137 -5.72 13.31 -2.44
C VAL A 137 -6.39 14.22 -3.47
N LYS A 138 -5.86 15.43 -3.68
CA LYS A 138 -6.40 16.38 -4.69
C LYS A 138 -6.40 15.81 -6.11
N LEU A 139 -5.41 15.00 -6.47
CA LEU A 139 -5.35 14.37 -7.78
C LEU A 139 -6.41 13.28 -7.94
N GLN A 140 -6.76 12.56 -6.87
CA GLN A 140 -7.86 11.58 -6.92
C GLN A 140 -9.22 12.28 -6.97
N GLU A 141 -9.44 13.30 -6.16
CA GLU A 141 -10.68 14.09 -6.18
C GLU A 141 -10.96 14.72 -7.55
N LYS A 142 -9.91 15.09 -8.31
CA LYS A 142 -10.02 15.60 -9.68
C LYS A 142 -10.33 14.53 -10.73
N LYS A 143 -10.05 13.26 -10.47
CA LYS A 143 -10.36 12.15 -11.38
C LYS A 143 -11.79 11.64 -11.21
N GLU A 144 -12.41 11.94 -10.08
CA GLU A 144 -13.77 11.52 -9.74
C GLU A 144 -14.85 12.57 -10.10
N ASN A 145 -14.44 13.79 -10.48
CA ASN A 145 -15.31 14.86 -11.02
C ASN A 145 -15.15 14.98 -12.54
#